data_AF-A0A7W1KDT6-F1
#
_entry.id   AF-A0A7W1KDT6-F1
#
_cell.length_a   1.000
_cell.length_b   1.000
_cell.length_c   1.000
_cell.angle_alpha   90.00
_cell.angle_beta   90.00
_cell.angle_gamma   90.00
#
_symmetry.space_group_name_H-M   'P 1'
#
loop_
_entity.id
_entity.type
_entity.pdbx_description
1 polymer ?
#
loop_
_entity_poly.entity_id
_entity_poly.type
_entity_poly.pdbx_seq_one_letter_code
_entity_poly.pdbx_strand_id
1 'polypeptide(L)'
;MKKLPIGISNFETIIKENYFYVDKTQLIYQLFVTGKKYYFLARPRRFGKTLLLSTLKAFFEGKRELFKGLWIDSSNYTWESYSVISLDFSALTSSTPKELKKSLIYELELQAEKFSINLSKAPLA
;
A
#
# COMPACT_ATOMS: atom_id res chain seq x y z
N MET A 1 20.99 19.29 -2.06
CA MET A 1 19.71 19.34 -1.32
C MET A 1 18.69 18.50 -2.08
N LYS A 2 17.96 17.56 -1.45
CA LYS A 2 16.98 16.71 -2.16
C LYS A 2 15.73 17.53 -2.52
N LYS A 3 15.10 17.23 -3.66
CA LYS A 3 13.85 17.89 -4.08
C LYS A 3 12.69 17.46 -3.18
N LEU A 4 11.75 18.36 -2.90
CA LEU A 4 10.51 17.98 -2.20
C LEU A 4 9.56 17.25 -3.17
N PRO A 5 8.91 16.15 -2.75
CA PRO A 5 8.00 15.37 -3.59
C PRO A 5 6.62 16.03 -3.72
N ILE A 6 6.56 17.24 -4.27
CA ILE A 6 5.30 17.98 -4.40
C ILE A 6 4.40 17.27 -5.42
N GLY A 7 3.22 16.83 -4.98
CA GLY A 7 2.27 16.08 -5.81
C GLY A 7 2.62 14.60 -6.02
N ILE A 8 3.76 14.13 -5.52
CA ILE A 8 4.20 12.74 -5.65
C ILE A 8 3.84 12.00 -4.36
N SER A 9 3.02 10.95 -4.48
CA SER A 9 2.62 10.10 -3.34
C SER A 9 3.00 8.63 -3.52
N ASN A 10 3.79 8.31 -4.56
CA ASN A 10 4.33 6.98 -4.76
C ASN A 10 5.70 6.87 -4.07
N PHE A 11 5.80 5.96 -3.11
CA PHE A 11 7.03 5.72 -2.33
C PHE A 11 8.19 5.27 -3.21
N GLU A 12 7.96 4.34 -4.13
CA GLU A 12 8.99 3.80 -5.02
C GLU A 12 9.56 4.90 -5.92
N THR A 13 8.72 5.75 -6.49
CA THR A 13 9.13 6.95 -7.24
C THR A 13 9.96 7.89 -6.37
N ILE A 14 9.52 8.18 -5.15
CA ILE A 14 10.22 9.06 -4.22
C ILE A 14 11.64 8.57 -3.94
N ILE A 15 11.81 7.27 -3.70
CA ILE A 15 13.12 6.67 -3.41
C ILE A 15 13.99 6.62 -4.67
N LYS A 16 13.47 6.08 -5.78
CA LYS A 16 14.24 5.89 -7.03
C LYS A 16 14.68 7.21 -7.66
N GLU A 17 13.84 8.24 -7.61
CA GLU A 17 14.15 9.58 -8.14
C GLU A 17 14.85 10.48 -7.10
N ASN A 18 15.23 9.93 -5.93
CA ASN A 18 15.99 10.61 -4.88
C ASN A 18 15.33 11.90 -4.36
N TYR A 19 14.00 11.89 -4.19
CA TYR A 19 13.28 12.96 -3.50
C TYR A 19 13.52 12.89 -1.98
N PHE A 20 13.15 13.97 -1.30
CA PHE A 20 13.13 14.02 0.14
C PHE A 20 11.98 13.15 0.69
N TYR A 21 12.33 12.14 1.46
CA TYR A 21 11.39 11.26 2.16
C TYR A 21 11.57 11.40 3.67
N VAL A 22 10.48 11.61 4.40
CA VAL A 22 10.50 11.57 5.87
C VAL A 22 10.28 10.13 6.29
N ASP A 23 11.33 9.53 6.82
CA ASP A 23 11.29 8.14 7.26
C ASP A 23 10.33 7.94 8.45
N LYS A 24 9.35 7.06 8.24
CA LYS A 24 8.37 6.63 9.26
C LYS A 24 8.35 5.11 9.42
N THR A 25 9.36 4.43 8.90
CA THR A 25 9.39 2.96 8.85
C THR A 25 9.48 2.34 10.25
N GLN A 26 10.07 3.04 11.23
CA GLN A 26 9.99 2.66 12.65
C GLN A 26 8.55 2.61 13.18
N LEU A 27 7.74 3.61 12.87
CA LEU A 27 6.34 3.65 13.30
C LEU A 27 5.54 2.54 12.63
N ILE A 28 5.79 2.28 11.35
CA ILE A 28 5.18 1.16 10.62
C ILE A 28 5.51 -0.17 11.31
N TYR A 29 6.78 -0.41 11.65
CA TYR A 29 7.20 -1.61 12.36
C TYR A 29 6.50 -1.75 13.72
N GLN A 30 6.42 -0.68 14.50
CA GLN A 30 5.73 -0.68 15.80
C GLN A 30 4.24 -1.02 15.66
N LEU A 31 3.56 -0.54 14.61
CA LEU A 31 2.17 -0.90 14.34
C LEU A 31 2.00 -2.41 14.16
N PHE A 32 2.96 -3.09 13.53
CA PHE A 32 2.86 -4.53 13.34
C PHE A 32 3.16 -5.32 14.60
N VAL A 33 4.24 -4.96 15.32
CA VAL A 33 4.68 -5.69 16.51
C VAL A 33 3.72 -5.50 17.69
N THR A 34 3.06 -4.34 17.82
CA THR A 34 2.12 -4.09 18.92
C THR A 34 0.88 -4.99 18.84
N GLY A 35 0.58 -5.57 17.66
CA GLY A 35 -0.43 -6.63 17.53
C GLY A 35 -1.88 -6.21 17.85
N LYS A 36 -2.22 -4.91 17.82
CA LYS A 36 -3.62 -4.50 18.00
C LYS A 36 -4.46 -4.99 16.82
N LYS A 37 -5.66 -5.48 17.14
CA LYS A 37 -6.61 -6.00 16.13
C LYS A 37 -6.99 -4.97 15.07
N TYR A 38 -7.08 -3.69 15.44
CA TYR A 38 -7.49 -2.61 14.55
C TYR A 38 -6.66 -1.34 14.79
N TYR A 39 -6.28 -0.68 13.70
CA TYR A 39 -5.65 0.64 13.71
C TYR A 39 -6.52 1.63 12.95
N PHE A 40 -6.92 2.70 13.62
CA PHE A 40 -7.65 3.80 13.00
C PHE A 40 -6.72 4.97 12.71
N LEU A 41 -6.45 5.24 11.44
CA LEU A 41 -5.55 6.30 10.98
C LEU A 41 -6.33 7.55 10.54
N ALA A 42 -7.05 8.19 11.48
CA ALA A 42 -7.73 9.46 11.21
C ALA A 42 -6.73 10.59 11.05
N ARG A 43 -6.72 11.26 9.89
CA ARG A 43 -5.97 12.52 9.68
C ARG A 43 -6.61 13.43 8.62
N PRO A 44 -6.27 14.73 8.56
CA PRO A 44 -6.74 15.67 7.54
C PRO A 44 -6.27 15.36 6.10
N ARG A 45 -6.82 16.09 5.11
CA ARG A 45 -6.40 16.04 3.69
C ARG A 45 -4.91 16.39 3.56
N ARG A 46 -4.19 15.77 2.60
CA ARG A 46 -2.74 15.96 2.30
C ARG A 46 -1.74 15.50 3.39
N PHE A 47 -2.18 14.73 4.38
CA PHE A 47 -1.28 14.17 5.41
C PHE A 47 -0.49 12.91 4.99
N GLY A 48 -0.39 12.63 3.69
CA GLY A 48 0.42 11.51 3.18
C GLY A 48 -0.16 10.11 3.42
N LYS A 49 -1.50 9.96 3.45
CA LYS A 49 -2.13 8.62 3.55
C LYS A 49 -1.80 7.74 2.35
N THR A 50 -1.92 8.28 1.14
CA THR A 50 -1.56 7.59 -0.10
C THR A 50 -0.09 7.19 -0.09
N LEU A 51 0.80 8.09 0.36
CA LEU A 51 2.22 7.78 0.53
C LEU A 51 2.44 6.64 1.52
N LEU A 52 1.76 6.66 2.68
CA LEU A 52 1.85 5.58 3.66
C LEU A 52 1.39 4.25 3.07
N LEU A 53 0.24 4.20 2.38
CA LEU A 53 -0.25 2.98 1.72
C LEU A 53 0.73 2.49 0.65
N SER A 54 1.33 3.40 -0.12
CA SER A 54 2.36 3.05 -1.10
C SER A 54 3.63 2.50 -0.45
N THR A 55 4.07 3.05 0.68
CA THR A 55 5.19 2.50 1.47
C THR A 55 4.86 1.12 2.01
N LEU A 56 3.65 0.93 2.56
CA LEU A 56 3.19 -0.36 3.06
C LEU A 56 3.14 -1.42 1.95
N LYS A 57 2.64 -1.06 0.77
CA LYS A 57 2.63 -1.94 -0.39
C LYS A 57 4.05 -2.39 -0.75
N ALA A 58 5.00 -1.46 -0.89
CA ALA A 58 6.39 -1.81 -1.19
C ALA A 58 7.03 -2.68 -0.10
N PHE A 59 6.67 -2.41 1.17
CA PHE A 59 7.16 -3.17 2.32
C PHE A 59 6.68 -4.63 2.27
N PHE A 60 5.37 -4.86 2.10
CA PHE A 60 4.81 -6.20 2.03
C PHE A 60 5.10 -6.94 0.72
N GLU A 61 5.30 -6.23 -0.40
CA GLU A 61 5.83 -6.83 -1.63
C GLU A 61 7.28 -7.29 -1.48
N GLY A 62 7.97 -6.95 -0.38
CA GLY A 62 9.33 -7.39 -0.10
C GLY A 62 10.41 -6.62 -0.88
N LYS A 63 10.10 -5.40 -1.36
CA LYS A 63 11.00 -4.54 -2.15
C LYS A 63 12.08 -3.89 -1.28
N ARG A 64 12.89 -4.71 -0.61
CA ARG A 64 13.89 -4.29 0.39
C ARG A 64 14.85 -3.22 -0.12
N GLU A 65 15.20 -3.26 -1.40
CA GLU A 65 16.09 -2.29 -2.03
C GLU A 65 15.59 -0.84 -1.93
N LEU A 66 14.27 -0.63 -1.84
CA LEU A 66 13.66 0.70 -1.66
C LEU A 66 13.79 1.24 -0.24
N PHE A 67 14.14 0.38 0.72
CA PHE A 67 14.24 0.75 2.13
C PHE A 67 15.67 0.97 2.59
N LYS A 68 16.66 0.82 1.69
CA LYS A 68 18.07 1.02 2.01
C LYS A 68 18.33 2.37 2.68
N GLY A 69 18.95 2.33 3.86
CA GLY A 69 19.25 3.54 4.65
C GLY A 69 18.06 4.16 5.37
N LEU A 70 16.87 3.55 5.34
CA LEU A 70 15.76 3.86 6.25
C LEU A 70 15.91 3.02 7.53
N TRP A 71 15.25 3.42 8.61
CA TRP A 71 15.32 2.77 9.92
C TRP A 71 15.03 1.26 9.86
N ILE A 72 14.07 0.84 9.03
CA ILE A 72 13.70 -0.57 8.93
C ILE A 72 14.80 -1.45 8.32
N ASP A 73 15.70 -0.89 7.49
CA ASP A 73 16.79 -1.65 6.88
C ASP A 73 17.86 -2.05 7.90
N SER A 74 18.00 -1.29 8.99
CA SER A 74 18.87 -1.64 10.13
C SER A 74 18.16 -2.35 11.27
N SER A 75 16.86 -2.61 11.14
CA SER A 75 16.07 -3.32 12.15
C SER A 75 16.29 -4.83 12.11
N ASN A 76 15.77 -5.55 13.10
CA ASN A 76 15.74 -7.01 13.14
C ASN A 76 14.54 -7.62 12.37
N TYR A 77 13.88 -6.85 11.51
CA TYR A 77 12.76 -7.35 10.71
C TYR A 77 13.20 -8.38 9.68
N THR A 78 12.53 -9.54 9.68
CA THR A 78 12.68 -10.56 8.64
C THR A 78 11.85 -10.19 7.43
N TRP A 79 12.50 -10.01 6.29
CA TRP A 79 11.82 -9.65 5.04
C TRP A 79 11.07 -10.85 4.47
N GLU A 80 9.76 -10.68 4.35
CA GLU A 80 8.87 -11.62 3.68
C GLU A 80 8.18 -10.90 2.52
N SER A 81 7.83 -11.65 1.47
CA SER A 81 7.14 -11.13 0.30
C SER A 81 5.72 -11.70 0.23
N TYR A 82 4.77 -10.80 0.04
CA TYR A 82 3.35 -11.08 -0.02
C TYR A 82 2.75 -10.50 -1.30
N SER A 83 1.74 -11.18 -1.85
CA SER A 83 0.89 -10.60 -2.88
C SER A 83 0.01 -9.51 -2.27
N VAL A 84 0.30 -8.25 -2.56
CA VAL A 84 -0.45 -7.11 -2.04
C VAL A 84 -1.53 -6.68 -3.03
N ILE A 85 -2.79 -6.76 -2.60
CA ILE A 85 -3.94 -6.21 -3.32
C ILE A 85 -4.18 -4.78 -2.82
N SER A 86 -4.22 -3.82 -3.75
CA SER A 86 -4.48 -2.42 -3.46
C SER A 86 -5.77 -1.99 -4.14
N LEU A 87 -6.79 -1.67 -3.36
CA LEU A 87 -8.10 -1.23 -3.87
C LEU A 87 -8.21 0.29 -3.75
N ASP A 88 -8.32 0.98 -4.88
CA ASP A 88 -8.58 2.42 -4.93
C ASP A 88 -10.05 2.69 -5.26
N PHE A 89 -10.82 2.98 -4.23
CA PHE A 89 -12.24 3.28 -4.36
C PHE A 89 -12.53 4.64 -5.01
N SER A 90 -11.53 5.54 -5.08
CA SER A 90 -11.71 6.84 -5.73
C SER A 90 -11.81 6.72 -7.26
N ALA A 91 -11.31 5.63 -7.83
CA ALA A 91 -11.39 5.32 -9.25
C ALA A 91 -12.65 4.51 -9.63
N LEU A 92 -13.49 4.11 -8.66
CA LEU A 92 -14.66 3.25 -8.91
C LEU A 92 -15.93 4.08 -9.10
N THR A 93 -16.71 3.72 -10.14
CA THR A 93 -18.08 4.22 -10.29
C THR A 93 -18.96 3.61 -9.21
N SER A 94 -19.58 4.48 -8.39
CA SER A 94 -20.27 4.06 -7.17
C SER A 94 -21.62 4.77 -6.95
N SER A 95 -22.20 5.35 -8.01
CA SER A 95 -23.46 6.10 -7.94
C SER A 95 -24.65 5.21 -7.55
N THR A 96 -24.56 3.90 -7.81
CA THR A 96 -25.54 2.91 -7.31
C THR A 96 -24.85 1.69 -6.71
N PRO A 97 -25.50 0.94 -5.79
CA PRO A 97 -24.97 -0.32 -5.26
C PRO A 97 -24.63 -1.34 -6.36
N LYS A 98 -25.40 -1.36 -7.45
CA LYS A 98 -25.19 -2.26 -8.59
C LYS A 98 -23.93 -1.90 -9.37
N GLU A 99 -23.70 -0.61 -9.61
CA GLU A 99 -22.48 -0.12 -10.26
C GLU A 99 -21.25 -0.37 -9.40
N LEU A 100 -21.32 -0.06 -8.10
CA LEU A 100 -20.23 -0.34 -7.17
C LEU A 100 -19.86 -1.82 -7.17
N LYS A 101 -20.86 -2.71 -7.11
CA LYS A 101 -20.63 -4.17 -7.18
C LYS A 101 -19.91 -4.55 -8.48
N LYS A 102 -20.34 -4.02 -9.62
CA LYS A 102 -19.73 -4.30 -10.92
C LYS A 102 -18.28 -3.80 -10.97
N SER A 103 -18.02 -2.57 -10.52
CA SER A 103 -16.69 -1.97 -10.50
C SER A 103 -15.74 -2.71 -9.54
N LEU A 104 -16.22 -3.18 -8.39
CA LEU A 104 -15.44 -3.99 -7.46
C LEU A 104 -15.08 -5.35 -8.04
N ILE A 105 -16.03 -6.03 -8.69
CA ILE A 105 -15.75 -7.31 -9.35
C ILE A 105 -14.69 -7.12 -10.44
N TYR A 106 -14.84 -6.09 -11.27
CA TYR A 106 -13.86 -5.77 -12.31
C TYR A 106 -12.46 -5.51 -11.74
N GLU A 107 -12.33 -4.72 -10.67
CA GLU A 107 -11.04 -4.49 -10.01
C GLU A 107 -10.45 -5.79 -9.47
N LEU A 108 -11.27 -6.66 -8.86
CA LEU A 108 -10.79 -7.97 -8.37
C LEU A 108 -10.32 -8.89 -9.50
N GLU A 109 -11.01 -8.88 -10.64
CA GLU A 109 -10.60 -9.63 -11.84
C GLU A 109 -9.25 -9.14 -12.36
N LEU A 110 -9.02 -7.82 -12.43
CA LEU A 110 -7.72 -7.25 -12.80
C LEU A 110 -6.60 -7.66 -11.84
N GLN A 111 -6.87 -7.66 -10.52
CA GLN A 111 -5.89 -8.10 -9.53
C GLN A 111 -5.61 -9.60 -9.66
N ALA A 112 -6.63 -10.42 -9.93
CA ALA A 112 -6.47 -11.85 -10.13
C ALA A 112 -5.62 -12.15 -11.37
N GLU A 113 -5.87 -11.47 -12.49
CA GLU A 113 -5.03 -11.56 -13.70
C GLU A 113 -3.58 -11.19 -13.39
N LYS A 114 -3.36 -10.05 -12.71
CA LYS A 114 -2.03 -9.60 -12.29
C LYS A 114 -1.26 -10.65 -11.48
N PHE A 115 -1.95 -11.40 -10.62
CA PHE A 115 -1.35 -12.46 -9.80
C PHE A 115 -1.46 -13.85 -10.42
N SER A 116 -1.97 -13.99 -11.66
CA SER A 116 -2.22 -15.26 -12.33
C SER A 116 -3.11 -16.23 -11.50
N ILE A 117 -4.09 -15.67 -10.79
CA ILE A 117 -5.04 -16.40 -9.95
C ILE A 117 -6.34 -16.61 -10.73
N ASN A 118 -6.87 -17.84 -10.70
CA ASN A 118 -8.18 -18.13 -11.26
C ASN A 118 -9.27 -17.87 -10.20
N LEU A 119 -10.14 -16.88 -10.43
CA LEU A 119 -11.26 -16.61 -9.55
C LEU A 119 -12.37 -17.64 -9.78
N SER A 120 -12.36 -18.72 -9.00
CA SER A 120 -13.52 -19.60 -8.93
C SER A 120 -14.65 -18.90 -8.17
N LYS A 121 -15.89 -19.04 -8.64
CA LYS A 121 -17.06 -18.64 -7.83
C LYS A 121 -17.02 -19.50 -6.57
N ALA A 122 -16.94 -18.88 -5.40
CA ALA A 122 -17.19 -19.58 -4.15
C ALA A 122 -18.56 -20.27 -4.24
N PRO A 123 -18.71 -21.52 -3.75
CA PRO A 123 -20.04 -22.09 -3.60
C PRO A 123 -20.87 -21.11 -2.78
N LEU A 124 -21.99 -20.67 -3.35
CA LEU A 124 -22.98 -19.87 -2.64
C LEU A 124 -23.41 -20.72 -1.43
N ALA A 125 -23.00 -20.28 -0.24
CA ALA A 125 -23.52 -20.80 1.03
C ALA A 125 -24.95 -20.32 1.24
#